data_AF-A0A939YF56-F1
#
_entry.id   AF-A0A939YF56-F1
#
_cell.length_a   1.000
_cell.length_b   1.000
_cell.length_c   1.000
_cell.angle_alpha   90.00
_cell.angle_beta   90.00
_cell.angle_gamma   90.00
#
_symmetry.space_group_name_H-M   'P 1'
#
loop_
_entity.id
_entity.type
_entity.pdbx_description
1 polymer ?
#
loop_
_entity_poly.entity_id
_entity_poly.type
_entity_poly.pdbx_seq_one_letter_code
_entity_poly.pdbx_strand_id
1 'polypeptide(L)'
;MSNLPIDNALEAVLFASGSPVSVEKLCEIFGAEADEINDSARRLGEKLADGMSGIELVVVDGAYQLCTKPCYADFVKKALELRKTPPLSRAALEVLAIVSYNQPVTKSFIETVRGIDSDSIVNTLCDKGLLKESGHLDAPGRPVLFSTTDAFLRCFGLETLDQLPQIDVEK
;
A
#
# COMPACT_ATOMS: atom_id res chain seq x y z
N MET A 1 -18.03 32.01 2.69
CA MET A 1 -16.79 31.49 2.08
C MET A 1 -16.87 31.81 0.61
N SER A 2 -15.82 32.42 0.05
CA SER A 2 -15.75 32.77 -1.37
C SER A 2 -16.10 31.56 -2.24
N ASN A 3 -17.02 31.75 -3.19
CA ASN A 3 -17.51 30.71 -4.10
C ASN A 3 -16.39 30.37 -5.11
N LEU A 4 -15.38 29.64 -4.62
CA LEU A 4 -14.25 29.18 -5.43
C LEU A 4 -14.74 28.05 -6.34
N PRO A 5 -14.31 28.01 -7.61
CA PRO A 5 -14.68 26.92 -8.51
C PRO A 5 -14.27 25.57 -7.92
N ILE A 6 -15.19 24.60 -7.92
CA ILE A 6 -14.95 23.23 -7.41
C ILE A 6 -13.69 22.63 -8.05
N ASP A 7 -13.46 22.87 -9.34
CA ASP A 7 -12.28 22.37 -10.06
C ASP A 7 -10.95 22.77 -9.39
N ASN A 8 -10.79 24.03 -8.99
CA ASN A 8 -9.57 24.51 -8.32
C ASN A 8 -9.51 24.07 -6.86
N ALA A 9 -10.66 24.00 -6.18
CA ALA A 9 -10.74 23.55 -4.80
C ALA A 9 -10.41 22.05 -4.69
N LEU A 10 -10.86 21.23 -5.65
CA LEU A 10 -10.56 19.82 -5.77
C LEU A 10 -9.05 19.59 -5.92
N GLU A 11 -8.40 20.31 -6.84
CA GLU A 11 -6.95 20.26 -7.02
C GLU A 11 -6.21 20.56 -5.71
N ALA A 12 -6.61 21.62 -5.01
CA ALA A 12 -6.01 22.02 -3.73
C ALA A 12 -6.19 20.96 -2.63
N VAL A 13 -7.39 20.39 -2.51
CA VAL A 13 -7.69 19.34 -1.52
C VAL A 13 -6.87 18.09 -1.79
N LEU A 14 -6.84 17.61 -3.04
CA LEU A 14 -6.10 16.41 -3.42
C LEU A 14 -4.58 16.60 -3.25
N PHE A 15 -4.06 17.79 -3.58
CA PHE A 15 -2.66 18.12 -3.35
C PHE A 15 -2.30 18.12 -1.87
N ALA A 16 -3.13 18.76 -1.04
CA ALA A 16 -2.90 18.83 0.40
C ALA A 16 -3.06 17.46 1.10
N SER A 17 -3.93 16.58 0.59
CA SER A 17 -4.15 15.24 1.14
C SER A 17 -2.92 14.34 1.02
N GLY A 18 -2.22 14.40 -0.12
CA GLY A 18 -1.09 13.51 -0.43
C GLY A 18 -1.44 12.01 -0.48
N SER A 19 -2.71 11.65 -0.31
CA SER A 19 -3.25 10.29 -0.23
C SER A 19 -4.63 10.22 -0.92
N PRO A 20 -5.11 9.02 -1.29
CA PRO A 20 -6.43 8.86 -1.92
C PRO A 20 -7.56 9.46 -1.08
N VAL A 21 -8.45 10.22 -1.74
CA VAL A 21 -9.66 10.79 -1.13
C VAL A 21 -10.89 10.25 -1.86
N SER A 22 -11.79 9.60 -1.11
CA SER A 22 -12.98 8.98 -1.70
C SER A 22 -13.97 10.02 -2.23
N VAL A 23 -14.78 9.62 -3.21
CA VAL A 23 -15.79 10.49 -3.81
C VAL A 23 -16.80 10.95 -2.76
N GLU A 24 -17.21 10.06 -1.86
CA GLU A 24 -18.13 10.38 -0.76
C GLU A 24 -17.55 11.49 0.12
N LYS A 25 -16.24 11.41 0.42
CA LYS A 25 -15.59 12.42 1.25
C LYS A 25 -15.51 13.77 0.54
N LEU A 26 -15.26 13.77 -0.77
CA LEU A 26 -15.26 14.98 -1.58
C LEU A 26 -16.65 15.61 -1.66
N CYS A 27 -17.71 14.80 -1.82
CA CYS A 27 -19.10 15.25 -1.79
C CYS A 27 -19.42 15.95 -0.46
N GLU A 28 -19.01 15.38 0.68
CA GLU A 28 -19.17 16.01 2.01
C GLU A 28 -18.43 17.35 2.11
N ILE A 29 -17.20 17.43 1.61
CA ILE A 29 -16.36 18.64 1.71
C ILE A 29 -16.92 19.77 0.87
N PHE A 30 -17.36 19.47 -0.36
CA PHE A 30 -17.80 20.46 -1.32
C PHE A 30 -19.31 20.73 -1.29
N GLY A 31 -20.10 19.88 -0.61
CA GLY A 31 -21.55 19.95 -0.63
C GLY A 31 -22.11 19.76 -2.04
N ALA A 32 -21.50 18.86 -2.81
CA ALA A 32 -21.79 18.61 -4.22
C ALA A 32 -22.15 17.13 -4.44
N GLU A 33 -22.85 16.85 -5.54
CA GLU A 33 -23.21 15.48 -5.92
C GLU A 33 -22.02 14.74 -6.54
N ALA A 34 -22.03 13.41 -6.47
CA ALA A 34 -20.94 12.57 -6.99
C ALA A 34 -20.64 12.84 -8.48
N ASP A 35 -21.68 13.07 -9.29
CA ASP A 35 -21.53 13.39 -10.71
C ASP A 35 -20.76 14.71 -10.93
N GLU A 36 -21.01 15.73 -10.09
CA GLU A 36 -20.30 17.00 -10.16
C GLU A 36 -18.82 16.83 -9.80
N ILE A 37 -18.53 16.04 -8.76
CA ILE A 37 -17.16 15.70 -8.36
C ILE A 37 -16.44 14.96 -9.49
N ASN A 38 -17.08 13.95 -10.10
CA ASN A 38 -16.51 13.16 -11.18
C ASN A 38 -16.25 14.01 -12.43
N ASP A 39 -17.16 14.92 -12.75
CA ASP A 39 -17.01 15.86 -13.85
C ASP A 39 -15.85 16.85 -13.61
N SER A 40 -15.73 17.38 -12.39
CA SER A 40 -14.59 18.22 -11.98
C SER A 40 -13.28 17.45 -12.02
N ALA A 41 -13.26 16.21 -11.54
CA ALA A 41 -12.10 15.34 -11.58
C ALA A 41 -11.65 15.04 -13.02
N ARG A 42 -12.60 14.76 -13.93
CA ARG A 42 -12.31 14.57 -15.36
C ARG A 42 -11.64 15.80 -15.97
N ARG A 43 -12.20 17.00 -15.75
CA ARG A 43 -11.62 18.26 -16.23
C ARG A 43 -10.23 18.51 -15.65
N LEU A 44 -10.02 18.20 -14.37
CA LEU A 44 -8.70 18.28 -13.74
C LEU A 44 -7.71 17.32 -14.40
N GLY A 45 -8.12 16.08 -14.66
CA GLY A 45 -7.30 15.09 -15.37
C GLY A 45 -6.88 15.58 -16.75
N GLU A 46 -7.81 16.12 -17.54
CA GLU A 46 -7.54 16.70 -18.87
C GLU A 46 -6.56 17.89 -18.78
N LYS A 47 -6.77 18.80 -17.83
CA LYS A 47 -5.86 19.93 -17.56
C LYS A 47 -4.44 19.47 -17.26
N LEU A 48 -4.28 18.40 -16.48
CA LEU A 48 -2.97 17.85 -16.13
C LEU A 48 -2.33 17.03 -17.26
N ALA A 49 -3.12 16.56 -18.22
CA ALA A 49 -2.66 15.77 -19.36
C ALA A 49 -1.97 16.59 -20.46
N ASP A 50 -2.19 17.91 -20.54
CA ASP A 50 -1.71 18.83 -21.59
C ASP A 50 -0.18 19.07 -21.64
N GLY A 51 0.63 18.10 -21.20
CA GLY A 51 2.09 18.08 -21.34
C GLY A 51 2.87 19.03 -20.42
N MET A 52 2.23 20.08 -19.90
CA MET A 52 2.87 21.11 -19.07
C MET A 52 3.00 20.74 -17.59
N SER A 53 2.31 19.69 -17.13
CA SER A 53 2.32 19.25 -15.74
C SER A 53 3.15 17.97 -15.51
N GLY A 54 3.94 17.95 -14.44
CA GLY A 54 4.66 16.78 -13.96
C GLY A 54 3.85 15.86 -13.03
N ILE A 55 2.62 16.25 -12.72
CA ILE A 55 1.67 15.48 -11.90
C ILE A 55 0.46 15.06 -12.73
N GLU A 56 -0.22 14.01 -12.29
CA GLU A 56 -1.43 13.47 -12.88
C GLU A 56 -2.45 13.12 -11.81
N LEU A 57 -3.72 13.09 -12.21
CA LEU A 57 -4.81 12.59 -11.38
C LEU A 57 -5.00 11.10 -11.65
N VAL A 58 -4.96 10.28 -10.60
CA VAL A 58 -5.20 8.84 -10.67
C VAL A 58 -6.43 8.45 -9.84
N VAL A 59 -7.01 7.30 -10.20
CA VAL A 59 -8.08 6.66 -9.43
C VAL A 59 -7.52 5.40 -8.78
N VAL A 60 -7.64 5.29 -7.46
CA VAL A 60 -7.18 4.16 -6.65
C VAL A 60 -8.34 3.72 -5.77
N ASP A 61 -8.85 2.50 -5.98
CA ASP A 61 -9.98 1.95 -5.20
C ASP A 61 -11.22 2.89 -5.17
N GLY A 62 -11.57 3.45 -6.34
CA GLY A 62 -12.68 4.41 -6.46
C GLY A 62 -12.41 5.80 -5.85
N ALA A 63 -11.23 6.04 -5.28
CA ALA A 63 -10.82 7.32 -4.72
C ALA A 63 -9.89 8.08 -5.66
N TYR A 64 -9.89 9.41 -5.56
CA TYR A 64 -9.03 10.29 -6.36
C TYR A 64 -7.73 10.63 -5.63
N GLN A 65 -6.61 10.69 -6.35
CA GLN A 65 -5.31 11.10 -5.81
C GLN A 65 -4.48 11.83 -6.87
N LEU A 66 -3.73 12.86 -6.46
CA LEU A 66 -2.67 13.43 -7.29
C LEU A 66 -1.35 12.66 -7.09
N CYS A 67 -0.74 12.26 -8.20
CA CYS A 67 0.52 11.53 -8.24
C CYS A 67 1.51 12.22 -9.17
N THR A 68 2.81 11.95 -9.01
CA THR A 68 3.81 12.36 -10.00
C THR A 68 3.76 11.43 -11.21
N LYS A 69 3.92 11.98 -12.42
CA LYS A 69 3.93 11.17 -13.64
C LYS A 69 5.14 10.22 -13.64
N PRO A 70 4.98 8.96 -14.07
CA PRO A 70 6.04 7.95 -14.08
C PRO A 70 7.34 8.39 -14.77
N CYS A 71 7.25 9.22 -15.82
CA CYS A 71 8.42 9.74 -16.52
C CYS A 71 9.34 10.61 -15.65
N TYR A 72 8.86 11.15 -14.52
CA TYR A 72 9.65 11.92 -13.57
C TYR A 72 10.10 11.11 -12.34
N ALA A 73 9.86 9.79 -12.30
CA ALA A 73 10.15 8.96 -11.14
C ALA A 73 11.61 9.05 -10.66
N ASP A 74 12.57 9.18 -11.57
CA ASP A 74 13.99 9.29 -11.19
C ASP A 74 14.33 10.59 -10.46
N PHE A 75 13.68 11.69 -10.83
CA PHE A 75 13.85 12.97 -10.13
C PHE A 75 13.22 12.90 -8.73
N VAL A 76 12.01 12.35 -8.63
CA VAL A 76 11.29 12.18 -7.36
C VAL A 76 12.07 11.27 -6.40
N LYS A 77 12.61 10.15 -6.89
CA LYS A 77 13.44 9.23 -6.08
C LYS A 77 14.67 9.92 -5.50
N LYS A 78 15.36 10.74 -6.30
CA LYS A 78 16.53 11.51 -5.85
C LYS A 78 16.14 12.55 -4.81
N ALA A 79 15.07 13.29 -5.05
CA ALA A 79 14.62 14.39 -4.18
C ALA A 79 14.15 13.90 -2.81
N LEU A 80 13.42 12.78 -2.78
CA LEU A 80 12.88 12.22 -1.54
C LEU A 80 13.89 11.36 -0.78
N GLU A 81 15.15 11.30 -1.23
CA GLU A 81 16.17 10.39 -0.71
C GLU A 81 15.60 8.98 -0.48
N LEU A 82 14.70 8.54 -1.37
CA LEU A 82 14.14 7.20 -1.34
C LEU A 82 15.31 6.29 -1.64
N ARG A 83 16.05 5.92 -0.59
CA ARG A 83 17.09 4.91 -0.63
C ARG A 83 16.42 3.76 -1.34
N LYS A 84 17.05 3.25 -2.40
CA LYS A 84 16.67 1.95 -2.95
C LYS A 84 16.63 1.03 -1.75
N THR A 85 15.43 0.73 -1.26
CA THR A 85 15.29 -0.32 -0.29
C THR A 85 15.74 -1.52 -1.09
N PRO A 86 16.87 -2.16 -0.72
CA PRO A 86 17.32 -3.30 -1.49
C PRO A 86 16.14 -4.26 -1.61
N PRO A 87 15.92 -4.83 -2.80
CA PRO A 87 14.81 -5.75 -2.99
C PRO A 87 14.86 -6.81 -1.89
N LEU A 88 13.68 -7.30 -1.49
CA LEU A 88 13.60 -8.35 -0.48
C LEU A 88 14.53 -9.50 -0.89
N SER A 89 15.39 -9.90 0.04
CA SER A 89 16.29 -11.03 -0.20
C SER A 89 15.44 -12.29 -0.42
N ARG A 90 16.03 -13.30 -1.08
CA ARG A 90 15.36 -14.60 -1.24
C ARG A 90 14.89 -15.17 0.10
N ALA A 91 15.72 -15.06 1.13
CA ALA A 91 15.37 -15.49 2.48
C ALA A 91 14.18 -14.71 3.08
N ALA A 92 14.08 -13.41 2.80
CA ALA A 92 12.93 -12.60 3.23
C ALA A 92 11.64 -12.99 2.49
N LEU A 93 11.73 -13.29 1.19
CA LEU A 93 10.59 -13.80 0.40
C LEU A 93 10.14 -15.19 0.89
N GLU A 94 11.06 -16.07 1.25
CA GLU A 94 10.75 -17.38 1.86
C GLU A 94 9.99 -17.22 3.18
N VAL A 95 10.45 -16.32 4.06
CA VAL A 95 9.75 -16.05 5.33
C VAL A 95 8.36 -15.47 5.07
N LEU A 96 8.22 -14.51 4.16
CA LEU A 96 6.91 -13.95 3.81
C LEU A 96 5.95 -15.01 3.29
N ALA A 97 6.42 -15.91 2.42
CA ALA A 97 5.61 -17.02 1.93
C ALA A 97 5.15 -17.94 3.07
N ILE A 98 6.07 -18.35 3.95
CA ILE A 98 5.72 -19.21 5.09
C ILE A 98 4.65 -18.55 5.96
N VAL A 99 4.82 -17.26 6.28
CA VAL A 99 3.83 -16.54 7.09
C VAL A 99 2.51 -16.39 6.32
N SER A 100 2.51 -15.97 5.05
CA SER A 100 1.28 -15.71 4.31
C SER A 100 0.39 -16.95 4.16
N TYR A 101 0.98 -18.14 4.03
CA TYR A 101 0.24 -19.40 3.89
C TYR A 101 -0.13 -20.08 5.21
N ASN A 102 0.55 -19.76 6.32
CA ASN A 102 0.36 -20.48 7.59
C ASN A 102 -0.10 -19.57 8.73
N GLN A 103 -0.24 -18.26 8.50
CA GLN A 103 -0.56 -17.30 9.54
C GLN A 103 -1.87 -17.63 10.29
N PRO A 104 -1.91 -17.34 11.61
CA PRO A 104 -0.85 -16.75 12.43
C PRO A 104 0.23 -17.77 12.85
N VAL A 105 1.53 -17.42 12.76
CA VAL A 105 2.66 -18.32 13.08
C VAL A 105 3.68 -17.72 14.04
N THR A 106 4.42 -18.57 14.76
CA THR A 106 5.53 -18.15 15.63
C THR A 106 6.86 -18.08 14.87
N LYS A 107 7.84 -17.35 15.42
CA LYS A 107 9.23 -17.38 14.92
C LYS A 107 9.82 -18.80 14.86
N SER A 108 9.54 -19.61 15.89
CA SER A 108 9.99 -21.01 15.95
C SER A 108 9.39 -21.88 14.85
N PHE A 109 8.13 -21.64 14.46
CA PHE A 109 7.50 -22.33 13.34
C PHE A 109 8.22 -21.99 12.03
N ILE A 110 8.48 -20.70 11.78
CA ILE A 110 9.19 -20.22 10.59
C ILE A 110 10.58 -20.86 10.50
N GLU A 111 11.33 -20.86 11.60
CA GLU A 111 12.64 -21.50 11.70
C GLU A 111 12.57 -23.00 11.41
N THR A 112 11.57 -23.70 11.96
CA THR A 112 11.38 -25.14 11.74
C THR A 112 11.11 -25.45 10.27
N VAL A 113 10.26 -24.65 9.60
CA VAL A 113 9.94 -24.83 8.18
C VAL A 113 11.13 -24.50 7.28
N ARG A 114 11.91 -23.45 7.60
CA ARG A 114 13.12 -23.07 6.83
C ARG A 114 14.33 -23.94 7.12
N GLY A 115 14.37 -24.59 8.28
CA GLY A 115 15.51 -25.35 8.77
C GLY A 115 16.72 -24.50 9.18
N ILE A 116 16.57 -23.17 9.25
CA ILE A 116 17.63 -22.21 9.61
C ILE A 116 17.07 -21.00 10.36
N ASP A 117 17.92 -20.35 11.16
CA ASP A 117 17.56 -19.15 11.91
C ASP A 117 16.97 -18.07 10.98
N SER A 118 15.87 -17.49 11.46
CA SER A 118 15.03 -16.54 10.72
C SER A 118 14.67 -15.32 11.56
N ASP A 119 15.17 -15.20 12.79
CA ASP A 119 14.74 -14.14 13.73
C ASP A 119 15.01 -12.73 13.20
N SER A 120 16.24 -12.49 12.72
CA SER A 120 16.65 -11.20 12.14
C SER A 120 15.80 -10.80 10.92
N ILE A 121 15.38 -11.77 10.12
CA ILE A 121 14.55 -11.56 8.92
C ILE A 121 13.13 -11.19 9.34
N VAL A 122 12.55 -11.91 10.31
CA VAL A 122 11.22 -11.59 10.85
C VAL A 122 11.18 -10.18 11.41
N ASN A 123 12.18 -9.79 12.21
CA ASN A 123 12.27 -8.42 12.74
C ASN A 123 12.39 -7.39 11.62
N THR A 124 13.25 -7.64 10.62
CA THR A 124 13.40 -6.75 9.45
C THR A 124 12.10 -6.59 8.65
N LEU A 125 11.31 -7.66 8.51
CA LEU A 125 10.02 -7.62 7.82
C LEU A 125 8.95 -6.89 8.63
N CYS A 126 9.01 -6.96 9.97
CA CYS A 126 8.18 -6.14 10.85
C CYS A 126 8.54 -4.66 10.75
N ASP A 127 9.84 -4.32 10.75
CA ASP A 127 10.32 -2.93 10.58
C ASP A 127 9.91 -2.34 9.23
N LYS A 128 9.84 -3.18 8.19
CA LYS A 128 9.32 -2.81 6.87
C LYS A 128 7.79 -2.74 6.78
N GLY A 129 7.09 -3.09 7.86
CA GLY A 129 5.63 -3.09 7.94
C GLY A 129 4.97 -4.19 7.10
N LEU A 130 5.71 -5.21 6.63
CA LEU A 130 5.16 -6.32 5.84
C LEU A 130 4.61 -7.44 6.72
N LEU A 131 5.13 -7.57 7.95
CA LEU A 131 4.62 -8.42 9.01
C LEU A 131 4.22 -7.59 10.22
N LYS A 132 3.33 -8.14 11.04
CA LYS A 132 2.93 -7.58 12.34
C LYS A 132 2.76 -8.68 13.38
N GLU A 133 2.91 -8.30 14.64
CA GLU A 133 2.46 -9.13 15.75
C GLU A 133 0.93 -9.21 15.76
N SER A 134 0.40 -10.42 15.94
CA SER A 134 -1.03 -10.74 15.83
C SER A 134 -1.58 -11.40 17.08
N GLY A 135 -0.77 -11.52 18.13
CA GLY A 135 -1.14 -12.11 19.41
C GLY A 135 -0.03 -12.98 19.98
N HIS A 136 -0.40 -13.86 20.91
CA HIS A 136 0.52 -14.82 21.53
C HIS A 136 -0.12 -16.20 21.49
N LEU A 137 0.67 -17.23 21.21
CA LEU A 137 0.21 -18.61 21.26
C LEU A 137 0.00 -19.04 22.72
N ASP A 138 -1.08 -19.76 23.00
CA ASP A 138 -1.35 -20.33 24.32
C ASP A 138 -0.54 -21.62 24.54
N ALA A 139 0.76 -21.43 24.72
CA ALA A 139 1.74 -22.48 24.94
C ALA A 139 2.80 -22.01 25.95
N PRO A 140 3.59 -22.92 26.56
CA PRO A 140 4.68 -22.54 27.46
C PRO A 140 5.62 -21.51 26.83
N GLY A 141 5.92 -20.44 27.57
CA GLY A 141 6.71 -19.32 27.08
C GLY A 141 5.95 -18.27 26.27
N ARG A 142 4.65 -18.49 25.99
CA ARG A 142 3.73 -17.58 25.28
C ARG A 142 4.40 -16.90 24.07
N PRO A 143 4.83 -17.67 23.05
CA PRO A 143 5.54 -17.07 21.92
C PRO A 143 4.62 -16.15 21.11
N VAL A 144 5.20 -15.06 20.60
CA VAL A 144 4.49 -14.07 19.76
C VAL A 144 4.10 -14.71 18.42
N LEU A 145 2.88 -14.40 17.97
CA LEU A 145 2.34 -14.79 16.67
C LEU A 145 2.48 -13.66 15.66
N PHE A 146 2.85 -13.98 14.43
CA PHE A 146 3.06 -13.05 13.33
C PHE A 146 2.08 -13.31 12.19
N SER A 147 1.63 -12.24 11.55
CA SER A 147 0.77 -12.24 10.37
C SER A 147 1.19 -11.15 9.39
N THR A 148 0.77 -11.27 8.13
CA THR A 148 0.93 -10.24 7.09
C THR A 148 0.08 -8.99 7.38
N THR A 149 0.40 -7.90 6.69
CA THR A 149 -0.30 -6.60 6.81
C THR A 149 -0.94 -6.19 5.49
N ASP A 150 -1.73 -5.12 5.50
CA ASP A 150 -2.27 -4.54 4.26
C ASP A 150 -1.16 -3.97 3.36
N ALA A 151 0.00 -3.62 3.93
CA ALA A 151 1.16 -3.20 3.15
C ALA A 151 1.74 -4.37 2.35
N PHE A 152 1.71 -5.59 2.90
CA PHE A 152 2.03 -6.80 2.13
C PHE A 152 1.10 -6.96 0.93
N LEU A 153 -0.23 -6.90 1.14
CA LEU A 153 -1.20 -7.01 0.05
C LEU A 153 -0.94 -5.99 -1.07
N ARG A 154 -0.76 -4.72 -0.71
CA ARG A 154 -0.42 -3.65 -1.68
C ARG A 154 0.91 -3.90 -2.40
N CYS A 155 1.95 -4.35 -1.69
CA CYS A 155 3.26 -4.60 -2.29
C CYS A 155 3.24 -5.76 -3.29
N PHE A 156 2.37 -6.76 -3.08
CA PHE A 156 2.25 -7.93 -3.95
C PHE A 156 1.08 -7.83 -4.95
N GLY A 157 0.36 -6.71 -4.98
CA GLY A 157 -0.75 -6.49 -5.90
C GLY A 157 -1.95 -7.40 -5.64
N LEU A 158 -2.18 -7.74 -4.38
CA LEU A 158 -3.28 -8.59 -3.92
C LEU A 158 -4.35 -7.72 -3.24
N GLU A 159 -5.61 -8.04 -3.47
CA GLU A 159 -6.77 -7.50 -2.75
C GLU A 159 -7.00 -8.30 -1.45
N THR A 160 -6.80 -9.61 -1.51
CA THR A 160 -6.99 -10.53 -0.38
C THR A 160 -5.95 -11.64 -0.39
N LEU A 161 -5.80 -12.34 0.74
CA LEU A 161 -4.90 -13.50 0.83
C LEU A 161 -5.42 -14.71 0.04
N ASP A 162 -6.70 -14.74 -0.30
CA ASP A 162 -7.32 -15.82 -1.10
C ASP A 162 -6.81 -15.83 -2.56
N GLN A 163 -6.19 -14.73 -3.00
CA GLN A 163 -5.55 -14.61 -4.31
C GLN A 163 -4.14 -15.19 -4.34
N LEU A 164 -3.61 -15.67 -3.20
CA LEU A 164 -2.33 -16.37 -3.19
C LEU A 164 -2.43 -17.67 -4.00
N PRO A 165 -1.39 -18.01 -4.78
CA PRO A 165 -1.34 -19.28 -5.50
C PRO A 165 -1.61 -20.48 -4.59
N GLN A 166 -2.46 -21.42 -5.03
CA GLN A 166 -2.68 -22.64 -4.26
C GLN A 166 -1.38 -23.45 -4.21
N ILE A 167 -1.05 -23.95 -3.01
CA ILE A 167 0.08 -24.87 -2.84
C ILE A 167 -0.42 -26.27 -3.17
N ASP A 168 -0.06 -26.78 -4.35
CA ASP A 168 -0.21 -28.20 -4.66
C ASP A 168 0.80 -28.99 -3.82
N VAL A 169 0.30 -29.65 -2.79
CA VAL A 169 1.10 -30.62 -2.04
C VAL A 169 1.07 -31.92 -2.84
N GLU A 170 2.05 -32.12 -3.72
CA GLU A 170 2.31 -33.47 -4.25
C GLU A 170 2.57 -34.40 -3.05
N LYS A 171 1.71 -35.41 -2.92
CA LYS A 171 1.75 -36.41 -1.84
C LYS A 171 2.93 -37.36 -1.98
#